data_AF-A0AAD9R648-F1
#
_entry.id   AF-A0AAD9R648-F1
#
_cell.length_a   1.000
_cell.length_b   1.000
_cell.length_c   1.000
_cell.angle_alpha   90.00
_cell.angle_beta   90.00
_cell.angle_gamma   90.00
#
_symmetry.space_group_name_H-M   'P 1'
#
loop_
_entity.id
_entity.type
_entity.pdbx_description
1 polymer ?
#
loop_
_entity_poly.entity_id
_entity_poly.type
_entity_poly.pdbx_seq_one_letter_code
_entity_poly.pdbx_strand_id
1 'polypeptide(L)'
;MAFRQVGKFATSAFSQRYFSLVRAFSANAGPRERIWNCSKEAPGEIHLECLKDMLVDGDIQLFDVRETDEVASTGKIPLSINIPLNEIVTAFIMSPEEFLSKYNVPKPKVTDENLIFYCRSGKRAEKAVESVEKLGFEK
;
A
#
# COMPACT_ATOMS: atom_id res chain seq x y z
N MET A 1 0.25 -23.50 44.46
CA MET A 1 -0.08 -24.73 43.69
C MET A 1 0.33 -24.50 42.25
N ALA A 2 1.30 -25.27 41.76
CA ALA A 2 1.76 -25.25 40.37
C ALA A 2 1.30 -26.54 39.67
N PHE A 3 0.78 -26.41 38.45
CA PHE A 3 0.54 -27.47 37.45
C PHE A 3 0.66 -26.76 36.07
N ARG A 4 1.77 -26.92 35.30
CA ARG A 4 2.00 -27.87 34.17
C ARG A 4 0.92 -27.71 33.05
N GLN A 5 1.17 -27.53 31.74
CA GLN A 5 2.28 -27.96 30.86
C GLN A 5 2.15 -27.45 29.36
N VAL A 6 3.30 -27.29 28.65
CA VAL A 6 3.73 -27.48 27.20
C VAL A 6 3.05 -26.90 25.91
N GLY A 7 3.90 -26.33 25.01
CA GLY A 7 3.92 -26.53 23.51
C GLY A 7 3.40 -25.37 22.64
N LYS A 8 3.89 -25.01 21.43
CA LYS A 8 4.92 -25.46 20.45
C LYS A 8 5.59 -24.22 19.82
N PHE A 9 6.83 -24.34 19.33
CA PHE A 9 7.43 -23.39 18.39
C PHE A 9 6.81 -23.63 17.01
N ALA A 10 6.08 -22.65 16.47
CA ALA A 10 5.69 -22.63 15.07
C ALA A 10 6.70 -21.75 14.33
N THR A 11 7.53 -22.38 13.51
CA THR A 11 8.27 -21.70 12.44
C THR A 11 7.27 -21.03 11.50
N SER A 12 7.68 -19.90 10.92
CA SER A 12 6.96 -19.07 9.96
C SER A 12 5.72 -18.34 10.49
N ALA A 13 5.97 -17.30 11.27
CA ALA A 13 5.20 -16.07 11.12
C ALA A 13 6.19 -14.93 11.22
N PHE A 14 6.73 -14.49 10.08
CA PHE A 14 7.35 -13.18 9.94
C PHE A 14 6.22 -12.15 10.16
N SER A 15 5.91 -11.98 11.44
CA SER A 15 5.20 -10.91 12.11
C SER A 15 4.10 -10.20 11.30
N GLN A 16 2.89 -10.78 11.28
CA GLN A 16 1.66 -9.97 11.28
C GLN A 16 1.60 -9.01 12.49
N ARG A 17 2.47 -9.23 13.49
CA ARG A 17 2.71 -8.34 14.62
C ARG A 17 3.43 -7.04 14.25
N TYR A 18 4.15 -6.97 13.13
CA TYR A 18 4.77 -5.71 12.71
C TYR A 18 3.67 -4.78 12.16
N PHE A 19 2.75 -5.32 11.37
CA PHE A 19 1.62 -4.56 10.79
C PHE A 19 0.58 -4.14 11.84
N SER A 20 0.35 -4.96 12.87
CA SER A 20 -0.56 -4.61 13.97
C SER A 20 0.06 -3.68 15.01
N LEU A 21 1.39 -3.66 15.20
CA LEU A 21 2.04 -2.66 16.06
C LEU A 21 2.07 -1.26 15.44
N VAL A 22 2.25 -1.12 14.12
CA VAL A 22 2.05 0.20 13.48
C VAL A 22 0.58 0.62 13.45
N ARG A 23 -0.37 -0.32 13.27
CA ARG A 23 -1.81 -0.01 13.41
C ARG A 23 -2.25 0.29 14.84
N ALA A 24 -1.60 -0.26 15.86
CA ALA A 24 -1.98 -0.07 17.26
C ALA A 24 -1.66 1.33 17.79
N PHE A 25 -0.78 2.10 17.13
CA PHE A 25 -0.62 3.54 17.39
C PHE A 25 -1.68 4.41 16.69
N SER A 26 -2.53 3.80 15.86
CA SER A 26 -3.55 4.47 15.03
C SER A 26 -4.99 4.24 15.52
N ALA A 27 -5.19 3.64 16.70
CA ALA A 27 -6.54 3.40 17.25
C ALA A 27 -7.10 4.59 18.07
N ASN A 28 -6.29 5.63 18.32
CA ASN A 28 -6.67 6.82 19.11
C ASN A 28 -6.49 8.15 18.37
N ALA A 29 -6.23 8.13 17.05
CA ALA A 29 -6.25 9.36 16.29
C ALA A 29 -7.71 9.69 15.95
N GLY A 30 -8.30 10.64 16.70
CA GLY A 30 -9.49 11.36 16.23
C GLY A 30 -9.21 12.03 14.88
N PRO A 31 -10.21 12.64 14.23
CA PRO A 31 -10.06 13.25 12.92
C PRO A 31 -9.09 14.43 13.03
N ARG A 32 -7.80 14.15 12.88
CA ARG A 32 -6.79 15.15 12.57
C ARG A 32 -7.18 15.66 11.20
N GLU A 33 -7.45 16.95 11.09
CA GLU A 33 -7.46 17.61 9.78
C GLU A 33 -6.17 17.17 9.08
N ARG A 34 -6.31 16.31 8.05
CA ARG A 34 -5.21 15.81 7.23
C ARG A 34 -4.73 16.97 6.38
N ILE A 35 -4.03 17.91 7.00
CA ILE A 35 -3.45 19.07 6.32
C ILE A 35 -2.14 18.58 5.70
N TRP A 36 -2.24 17.83 4.60
CA TRP A 36 -1.10 17.69 3.72
C TRP A 36 -0.97 18.98 2.94
N ASN A 37 0.25 19.50 2.83
CA ASN A 37 0.53 20.70 2.05
C ASN A 37 0.56 20.37 0.54
N CYS A 38 -0.45 19.63 0.07
CA CYS A 38 -0.80 19.32 -1.32
C CYS A 38 -1.41 20.55 -2.05
N SER A 39 -1.36 21.72 -1.42
CA SER A 39 -2.07 22.99 -1.71
C SER A 39 -1.93 23.56 -3.13
N LYS A 40 -1.18 22.90 -4.02
CA LYS A 40 -0.86 23.36 -5.38
C LYS A 40 -1.13 22.33 -6.48
N GLU A 41 -1.62 21.15 -6.14
CA GLU A 41 -1.64 20.04 -7.11
C GLU A 41 -2.97 19.89 -7.85
N ALA A 42 -2.87 19.51 -9.12
CA ALA A 42 -4.02 19.16 -9.95
C ALA A 42 -4.61 17.80 -9.50
N PRO A 43 -5.92 17.57 -9.71
CA PRO A 43 -6.56 16.31 -9.30
C PRO A 43 -5.92 15.09 -9.98
N GLY A 44 -5.16 14.30 -9.20
CA GLY A 44 -4.47 13.10 -9.65
C GLY A 44 -2.96 13.23 -9.86
N GLU A 45 -2.37 14.39 -9.59
CA GLU A 45 -0.92 14.57 -9.50
C GLU A 45 -0.52 14.82 -8.04
N ILE A 46 0.53 14.14 -7.58
CA ILE A 46 1.05 14.31 -6.21
C ILE A 46 2.55 14.56 -6.34
N HIS A 47 3.01 15.71 -5.85
CA HIS A 47 4.43 16.03 -5.76
C HIS A 47 5.10 15.25 -4.64
N LEU A 48 6.42 15.11 -4.79
CA LEU A 48 7.29 14.42 -3.84
C LEU A 48 7.14 14.96 -2.41
N GLU A 49 6.93 16.26 -2.24
CA GLU A 49 6.75 16.89 -0.93
C GLU A 49 5.48 16.36 -0.25
N CYS A 50 4.35 16.36 -0.93
CA CYS A 50 3.10 15.85 -0.35
C CYS A 50 3.19 14.34 -0.09
N LEU A 51 3.80 13.57 -1.01
CA LEU A 51 4.02 12.13 -0.83
C LEU A 51 4.83 11.82 0.45
N LYS A 52 5.83 12.63 0.79
CA LYS A 52 6.62 12.45 2.02
C LYS A 52 5.76 12.62 3.27
N ASP A 53 4.91 13.65 3.30
CA ASP A 53 4.03 13.91 4.44
C ASP A 53 3.02 12.77 4.62
N MET A 54 2.43 12.29 3.52
CA MET A 54 1.51 11.14 3.54
C MET A 54 2.18 9.86 4.04
N LEU A 55 3.44 9.62 3.66
CA LEU A 55 4.22 8.48 4.14
C LEU A 55 4.52 8.56 5.64
N VAL A 56 4.67 9.76 6.21
CA VAL A 56 4.87 9.96 7.66
C VAL A 56 3.59 9.69 8.43
N ASP A 57 2.44 10.14 7.90
CA ASP A 57 1.14 9.90 8.53
C ASP A 57 0.69 8.43 8.45
N GLY A 58 1.19 7.69 7.46
CA GLY A 58 0.92 6.25 7.30
C GLY A 58 -0.49 5.94 6.78
N ASP A 59 -1.20 6.95 6.29
CA ASP A 59 -2.56 6.88 5.76
C ASP A 59 -2.56 6.89 4.23
N ILE A 60 -1.70 6.06 3.64
CA ILE A 60 -1.44 5.98 2.20
C ILE A 60 -1.22 4.54 1.77
N GLN A 61 -1.76 4.18 0.61
CA GLN A 61 -1.45 2.94 -0.08
C GLN A 61 -0.63 3.23 -1.34
N LEU A 62 0.68 2.98 -1.25
CA LEU A 62 1.63 3.31 -2.31
C LEU A 62 1.97 2.07 -3.15
N PHE A 63 1.64 2.12 -4.44
CA PHE A 63 1.89 1.05 -5.41
C PHE A 63 2.98 1.45 -6.42
N ASP A 64 4.03 0.63 -6.48
CA ASP A 64 5.10 0.74 -7.46
C ASP A 64 4.76 -0.08 -8.70
N VAL A 65 4.50 0.58 -9.83
CA VAL A 65 4.08 -0.09 -11.08
C VAL A 65 5.23 -0.42 -12.03
N ARG A 66 6.46 -0.34 -11.53
CA ARG A 66 7.66 -0.75 -12.26
C ARG A 66 7.76 -2.28 -12.35
N GLU A 67 8.56 -2.75 -13.30
CA GLU A 67 8.92 -4.17 -13.39
C GLU A 67 9.73 -4.60 -12.17
N THR A 68 9.56 -5.84 -11.74
CA THR A 68 10.20 -6.41 -10.54
C THR A 68 11.73 -6.33 -10.61
N ASP A 69 12.32 -6.54 -11.78
CA ASP A 69 13.78 -6.47 -11.99
C ASP A 69 14.35 -5.05 -11.80
N GLU A 70 13.59 -4.03 -12.23
CA GLU A 70 13.95 -2.61 -12.06
C GLU A 70 13.95 -2.24 -10.57
N VAL A 71 12.95 -2.74 -9.85
CA VAL A 71 12.79 -2.54 -8.40
C VAL A 71 13.88 -3.26 -7.62
N ALA A 72 14.23 -4.50 -8.00
CA ALA A 72 15.30 -5.27 -7.35
C ALA A 72 16.67 -4.59 -7.49
N SER A 73 16.92 -3.93 -8.63
CA SER A 73 18.21 -3.29 -8.93
C SER A 73 18.34 -1.88 -8.33
N THR A 74 17.25 -1.10 -8.35
CA THR A 74 17.27 0.33 -7.94
C THR A 74 16.77 0.54 -6.51
N GLY A 75 16.10 -0.46 -5.95
CA GLY A 75 15.34 -0.34 -4.71
C GLY A 75 13.93 0.24 -4.92
N LYS A 76 13.16 0.24 -3.83
CA LYS A 76 11.80 0.79 -3.75
C LYS A 76 11.65 1.73 -2.58
N ILE A 77 10.61 2.56 -2.64
CA ILE A 77 10.20 3.42 -1.53
C ILE A 77 9.75 2.53 -0.36
N PRO A 78 10.15 2.81 0.89
CA PRO A 78 9.63 2.09 2.05
C PRO A 78 8.11 2.20 2.10
N LEU A 79 7.43 1.15 2.57
CA LEU A 79 5.96 1.01 2.55
C LEU A 79 5.33 0.78 1.17
N SER A 80 6.09 0.90 0.07
CA SER A 80 5.53 0.62 -1.25
C SER A 80 5.43 -0.86 -1.58
N ILE A 81 4.34 -1.18 -2.28
CA ILE A 81 4.01 -2.52 -2.76
C ILE A 81 4.27 -2.52 -4.27
N ASN A 82 5.12 -3.44 -4.74
CA ASN A 82 5.37 -3.55 -6.16
C ASN A 82 4.31 -4.41 -6.83
N ILE A 83 3.57 -3.81 -7.77
CA ILE A 83 2.61 -4.46 -8.65
C ILE A 83 2.89 -3.95 -10.06
N PRO A 84 3.64 -4.69 -10.89
CA PRO A 84 3.98 -4.27 -12.24
C PRO A 84 2.72 -3.91 -13.05
N LEU A 85 2.84 -2.93 -13.96
CA LEU A 85 1.72 -2.45 -14.77
C LEU A 85 0.94 -3.60 -15.45
N ASN A 86 1.65 -4.61 -15.95
CA ASN A 86 1.05 -5.76 -16.64
C ASN A 86 0.16 -6.60 -15.71
N GLU A 87 0.43 -6.57 -14.40
CA GLU A 87 -0.30 -7.33 -13.40
C GLU A 87 -1.38 -6.51 -12.69
N ILE A 88 -1.42 -5.17 -12.85
CA ILE A 88 -2.36 -4.28 -12.14
C ILE A 88 -3.81 -4.74 -12.31
N VAL A 89 -4.25 -4.95 -13.55
CA VAL A 89 -5.64 -5.37 -13.81
C VAL A 89 -5.94 -6.70 -13.12
N THR A 90 -5.04 -7.68 -13.22
CA THR A 90 -5.23 -8.99 -12.58
C THR A 90 -5.21 -8.90 -11.05
N ALA A 91 -4.34 -8.05 -10.47
CA ALA A 91 -4.22 -7.84 -9.03
C ALA A 91 -5.46 -7.16 -8.44
N PHE A 92 -6.08 -6.25 -9.18
CA PHE A 92 -7.29 -5.57 -8.72
C PHE A 92 -8.58 -6.36 -8.97
N ILE A 93 -8.57 -7.35 -9.87
CA ILE A 93 -9.71 -8.26 -10.10
C ILE A 93 -9.67 -9.51 -9.20
N MET A 94 -8.47 -10.02 -8.84
CA MET A 94 -8.34 -11.23 -8.03
C MET A 94 -9.00 -11.14 -6.65
N SER A 95 -9.23 -12.30 -6.04
CA SER A 95 -9.82 -12.36 -4.70
C SER A 95 -8.90 -11.72 -3.65
N PRO A 96 -9.44 -11.18 -2.55
CA PRO A 96 -8.63 -10.58 -1.49
C PRO A 96 -7.66 -11.58 -0.84
N GLU A 97 -8.00 -12.87 -0.83
CA GLU A 97 -7.16 -13.95 -0.28
C GLU A 97 -5.93 -14.22 -1.17
N GLU A 98 -6.12 -14.24 -2.49
CA GLU A 98 -5.02 -14.38 -3.46
C GLU A 98 -4.12 -13.15 -3.44
N PHE A 99 -4.70 -11.96 -3.37
CA PHE A 99 -3.93 -10.72 -3.28
C PHE A 99 -3.06 -10.69 -2.03
N LEU A 100 -3.63 -11.08 -0.87
CA LEU A 100 -2.89 -11.19 0.38
C LEU A 100 -1.77 -12.23 0.29
N SER A 101 -2.02 -13.37 -0.33
CA SER A 101 -1.01 -14.43 -0.48
C SER A 101 0.13 -14.01 -1.41
N LYS A 102 -0.17 -13.25 -2.47
CA LYS A 102 0.81 -12.84 -3.48
C LYS A 102 1.62 -11.62 -3.05
N TYR A 103 0.97 -10.58 -2.55
CA TYR A 103 1.61 -9.31 -2.23
C TYR A 103 1.86 -9.11 -0.72
N ASN A 104 1.43 -10.06 0.13
CA ASN A 104 1.53 -10.00 1.60
C ASN A 104 0.87 -8.76 2.22
N VAL A 105 -0.11 -8.19 1.52
CA VAL A 105 -0.85 -7.00 1.93
C VAL A 105 -2.34 -7.18 1.70
N PRO A 106 -3.22 -6.56 2.51
CA PRO A 106 -4.65 -6.60 2.25
C PRO A 106 -4.97 -5.90 0.93
N LYS A 107 -5.91 -6.48 0.17
CA LYS A 107 -6.40 -5.86 -1.05
C LYS A 107 -7.07 -4.52 -0.74
N PRO A 108 -6.75 -3.44 -1.50
CA PRO A 108 -7.46 -2.18 -1.36
C PRO A 108 -8.94 -2.34 -1.71
N LYS A 109 -9.81 -1.68 -0.94
CA LYS A 109 -11.24 -1.59 -1.23
C LYS A 109 -11.48 -0.42 -2.18
N VAL A 110 -12.58 -0.49 -2.93
CA VAL A 110 -13.05 0.62 -3.76
C VAL A 110 -13.39 1.88 -2.95
N THR A 111 -13.64 1.72 -1.65
CA THR A 111 -13.93 2.80 -0.70
C THR A 111 -12.67 3.36 -0.02
N ASP A 112 -11.50 2.74 -0.24
CA ASP A 112 -10.27 3.20 0.40
C ASP A 112 -9.78 4.46 -0.32
N GLU A 113 -9.51 5.50 0.46
CA GLU A 113 -8.94 6.75 -0.03
C GLU A 113 -7.41 6.63 -0.09
N ASN A 114 -6.74 7.49 -0.87
CA ASN A 114 -5.27 7.61 -0.96
C ASN A 114 -4.55 6.40 -1.61
N LEU A 115 -5.11 5.91 -2.70
CA LEU A 115 -4.48 4.94 -3.61
C LEU A 115 -3.53 5.66 -4.56
N ILE A 116 -2.22 5.49 -4.35
CA ILE A 116 -1.20 6.24 -5.09
C ILE A 116 -0.35 5.27 -5.89
N PHE A 117 -0.30 5.48 -7.21
CA PHE A 117 0.56 4.72 -8.12
C PHE A 117 1.76 5.56 -8.52
N TYR A 118 2.95 4.97 -8.51
CA TYR A 118 4.15 5.65 -8.98
C TYR A 118 5.00 4.77 -9.89
N CYS A 119 5.76 5.43 -10.77
CA CYS A 119 6.78 4.79 -11.59
C CYS A 119 7.92 5.80 -11.85
N ARG A 120 8.94 5.40 -12.61
CA ARG A 120 10.10 6.25 -12.89
C ARG A 120 9.77 7.55 -13.65
N SER A 121 8.78 7.54 -14.56
CA SER A 121 8.52 8.64 -15.50
C SER A 121 7.06 9.12 -15.53
N GLY A 122 6.22 8.67 -14.61
CA GLY A 122 4.77 8.98 -14.58
C GLY A 122 3.91 8.17 -15.55
N LYS A 123 4.36 7.89 -16.78
CA LYS A 123 3.52 7.27 -17.84
C LYS A 123 2.90 5.92 -17.50
N ARG A 124 3.59 5.07 -16.74
CA ARG A 124 3.04 3.77 -16.31
C ARG A 124 2.05 3.94 -15.17
N ALA A 125 2.27 4.91 -14.29
CA ALA A 125 1.38 5.22 -13.19
C ALA A 125 0.03 5.75 -13.71
N GLU A 126 0.05 6.65 -14.70
CA GLU A 126 -1.15 7.14 -15.38
C GLU A 126 -1.98 5.99 -15.96
N LYS A 127 -1.35 5.07 -16.71
CA LYS A 127 -2.02 3.87 -17.24
C LYS A 127 -2.56 2.94 -16.15
N ALA A 128 -1.88 2.84 -15.02
CA ALA A 128 -2.34 2.05 -13.89
C ALA A 128 -3.61 2.65 -13.29
N VAL A 129 -3.63 3.98 -13.08
CA VAL A 129 -4.81 4.74 -12.64
C VAL A 129 -5.98 4.51 -13.59
N GLU A 130 -5.80 4.72 -14.90
CA GLU A 130 -6.85 4.48 -15.90
C GLU A 130 -7.38 3.03 -15.86
N SER A 131 -6.52 2.08 -15.52
CA SER A 131 -6.90 0.67 -15.44
C SER A 131 -7.74 0.36 -14.21
N VAL A 132 -7.40 0.95 -13.06
CA VAL A 132 -8.17 0.76 -11.81
C VAL A 132 -9.45 1.60 -11.78
N GLU A 133 -9.46 2.78 -12.41
CA GLU A 133 -10.68 3.59 -12.61
C GLU A 133 -11.75 2.79 -13.37
N LYS A 134 -11.35 2.03 -14.40
CA LYS A 134 -12.25 1.13 -15.13
C LYS A 134 -12.80 -0.02 -14.26
N LEU A 135 -12.15 -0.33 -13.15
CA LEU A 135 -12.59 -1.35 -12.19
C LEU A 135 -13.49 -0.76 -11.09
N GLY A 136 -13.80 0.54 -11.14
CA GLY A 136 -14.67 1.22 -10.19
C GLY A 136 -13.94 1.78 -8.96
N PHE A 137 -12.62 1.93 -9.02
CA PHE A 137 -11.90 2.72 -8.03
C PHE A 137 -12.05 4.20 -8.39
N GLU A 138 -12.61 4.97 -7.47
CA GLU A 138 -12.85 6.40 -7.67
C GLU A 138 -11.67 7.24 -7.14
N LYS A 139 -11.50 8.45 -7.71
CA LYS A 139 -10.48 9.42 -7.31
C LYS A 139 -10.85 10.14 -6.02
#